data_AF-A0A7W0HAK1-F1
#
_entry.id   AF-A0A7W0HAK1-F1
#
_cell.length_a   1.000
_cell.length_b   1.000
_cell.length_c   1.000
_cell.angle_alpha   90.00
_cell.angle_beta   90.00
_cell.angle_gamma   90.00
#
_symmetry.space_group_name_H-M   'P 1'
#
loop_
_entity.id
_entity.type
_entity.pdbx_description
1 polymer ?
#
loop_
_entity_poly.entity_id
_entity_poly.type
_entity_poly.pdbx_seq_one_letter_code
_entity_poly.pdbx_strand_id
1 'polypeptide(L)'
;MSAHTTSVRAARRARIILAAADGVPSRQIAATVGMHESNVAKWRNRFRDKGLDGLNDEPRPGGPRRFGHDERMAMAAAATSERDPDDPVATWTYAELTQRLWDEG
;
A
#
# COMPACT_ATOMS: atom_id res chain seq x y z
N MET A 1 -12.69 -1.70 -8.24
CA MET A 1 -13.01 -2.82 -7.33
C MET A 1 -11.89 -3.86 -7.44
N SER A 2 -11.06 -4.03 -6.41
CA SER A 2 -10.10 -5.15 -6.34
C SER A 2 -10.30 -5.88 -5.01
N ALA A 3 -10.94 -7.05 -5.09
CA ALA A 3 -11.66 -7.69 -3.99
C ALA A 3 -10.90 -8.79 -3.25
N HIS A 4 -9.56 -8.90 -3.37
CA HIS A 4 -8.83 -10.01 -2.73
C HIS A 4 -7.97 -9.61 -1.52
N THR A 5 -7.55 -8.35 -1.38
CA THR A 5 -6.69 -7.93 -0.25
C THR A 5 -7.46 -7.27 0.90
N THR A 6 -8.62 -6.69 0.58
CA THR A 6 -9.46 -5.96 1.53
C THR A 6 -10.15 -6.89 2.52
N SER A 7 -10.59 -8.08 2.08
CA SER A 7 -11.31 -9.05 2.93
C SER A 7 -10.41 -9.68 4.00
N VAL A 8 -9.18 -10.08 3.64
CA VAL A 8 -8.23 -10.71 4.59
C VAL A 8 -7.80 -9.74 5.68
N ARG A 9 -7.55 -8.47 5.32
CA ARG A 9 -7.19 -7.43 6.29
C ARG A 9 -8.36 -7.10 7.22
N ALA A 10 -9.57 -6.98 6.68
CA ALA A 10 -10.78 -6.74 7.48
C ALA A 10 -11.05 -7.90 8.46
N ALA A 11 -10.98 -9.16 7.98
CA ALA A 11 -11.15 -10.33 8.83
C ALA A 11 -10.11 -10.39 9.95
N ARG A 12 -8.84 -10.04 9.68
CA ARG A 12 -7.79 -10.00 10.71
C ARG A 12 -8.09 -8.97 11.80
N ARG A 13 -8.59 -7.78 11.43
CA ARG A 13 -9.01 -6.74 12.38
C ARG A 13 -10.21 -7.18 13.21
N ALA A 14 -11.19 -7.81 12.58
CA ALA A 14 -12.34 -8.37 13.29
C ALA A 14 -11.92 -9.42 14.34
N ARG A 15 -11.00 -10.33 13.99
CA ARG A 15 -10.44 -11.32 14.94
C ARG A 15 -9.74 -10.66 16.14
N ILE A 16 -9.01 -9.56 15.90
CA ILE A 16 -8.40 -8.79 17.00
C ILE A 16 -9.47 -8.29 17.98
N ILE A 17 -10.56 -7.71 17.47
CA ILE A 17 -11.60 -7.13 18.31
C ILE A 17 -12.41 -8.21 19.05
N LEU A 18 -12.74 -9.32 18.38
CA LEU A 18 -13.44 -10.43 19.01
C LEU A 18 -12.62 -11.04 20.16
N ALA A 19 -11.35 -11.37 19.92
CA ALA A 19 -10.48 -11.88 20.98
C ALA A 19 -10.25 -10.86 22.11
N ALA A 20 -10.20 -9.57 21.77
CA ALA A 20 -10.14 -8.51 22.78
C ALA A 20 -11.39 -8.43 23.65
N ALA A 21 -12.58 -8.67 23.07
CA ALA A 21 -13.85 -8.72 23.79
C ALA A 21 -13.94 -9.95 24.71
N ASP A 22 -13.30 -11.06 24.31
CA ASP A 22 -13.14 -12.27 25.13
C ASP A 22 -12.07 -12.11 26.24
N GLY A 23 -11.51 -10.91 26.42
CA GLY A 23 -10.52 -10.63 27.47
C GLY A 23 -9.10 -11.07 27.14
N VAL A 24 -8.82 -11.51 25.90
CA VAL A 24 -7.48 -11.99 25.52
C VAL A 24 -6.46 -10.83 25.51
N PRO A 25 -5.28 -11.00 26.12
CA PRO A 25 -4.22 -9.99 26.11
C PRO A 25 -3.67 -9.71 24.70
N SER A 26 -3.32 -8.45 24.42
CA SER A 26 -2.81 -8.01 23.10
C SER A 26 -1.61 -8.81 22.59
N ARG A 27 -0.69 -9.20 23.48
CA ARG A 27 0.46 -10.05 23.15
C ARG A 27 0.06 -11.42 22.61
N GLN A 28 -0.95 -12.05 23.21
CA GLN A 28 -1.44 -13.35 22.77
C GLN A 28 -2.21 -13.23 21.45
N ILE A 29 -3.06 -12.20 21.31
CA ILE A 29 -3.73 -11.89 20.04
C ILE A 29 -2.71 -11.70 18.93
N ALA A 30 -1.65 -10.92 19.18
CA ALA A 30 -0.58 -10.62 18.23
C ALA A 30 0.08 -11.90 17.68
N ALA A 31 0.41 -12.86 18.55
CA ALA A 31 0.93 -14.16 18.16
C ALA A 31 -0.06 -14.94 17.28
N THR A 32 -1.35 -14.95 17.64
CA THR A 32 -2.39 -15.67 16.88
C THR A 32 -2.67 -15.05 15.52
N VAL A 33 -2.71 -13.72 15.40
CA VAL A 33 -3.05 -13.04 14.14
C VAL A 33 -1.85 -12.73 13.25
N GLY A 34 -0.63 -13.04 13.70
CA GLY A 34 0.61 -12.76 12.98
C GLY A 34 0.84 -11.26 12.77
N MET A 35 0.68 -10.46 13.82
CA MET A 35 0.92 -9.01 13.80
C MET A 35 1.70 -8.58 15.03
N HIS A 36 2.45 -7.49 14.92
CA HIS A 36 3.10 -6.87 16.09
C HIS A 36 2.06 -6.36 17.12
N GLU A 37 2.38 -6.44 18.41
CA GLU A 37 1.50 -6.05 19.51
C GLU A 37 1.03 -4.58 19.41
N SER A 38 1.90 -3.68 18.94
CA SER A 38 1.53 -2.27 18.72
C SER A 38 0.43 -2.10 17.66
N ASN A 39 0.37 -2.97 16.65
CA ASN A 39 -0.71 -2.94 15.66
C ASN A 39 -2.02 -3.44 16.27
N VAL A 40 -1.98 -4.46 17.14
CA VAL A 40 -3.16 -4.92 17.88
C VAL A 40 -3.71 -3.79 18.75
N ALA A 41 -2.84 -3.11 19.51
CA ALA A 41 -3.22 -1.96 20.33
C ALA A 41 -3.83 -0.83 19.48
N LYS A 42 -3.24 -0.52 18.31
CA LYS A 42 -3.80 0.46 17.37
C LYS A 42 -5.22 0.11 16.94
N TRP A 43 -5.49 -1.13 16.55
CA TRP A 43 -6.84 -1.53 16.13
C TRP A 43 -7.85 -1.51 17.26
N ARG A 44 -7.46 -1.94 18.46
CA ARG A 44 -8.30 -1.85 19.66
C ARG A 44 -8.66 -0.40 19.99
N ASN A 45 -7.69 0.51 19.94
CA ASN A 45 -7.91 1.93 20.16
C ASN A 45 -8.86 2.52 19.11
N ARG A 46 -8.60 2.26 17.81
CA ARG A 46 -9.50 2.75 16.74
C ARG A 46 -10.92 2.22 16.88
N PHE A 47 -11.10 0.96 17.28
CA PHE A 47 -12.43 0.41 17.54
C PHE A 47 -13.10 1.04 18.76
N ARG A 48 -12.37 1.26 19.86
CA ARG A 48 -12.91 1.97 21.03
C ARG A 48 -13.37 3.39 20.66
N ASP A 49 -12.60 4.07 19.82
CA ASP A 49 -12.84 5.49 19.52
C ASP A 49 -13.92 5.69 18.43
N LYS A 50 -14.04 4.75 17.46
CA LYS A 50 -14.89 4.90 16.26
C LYS A 50 -15.80 3.70 15.96
N GLY A 51 -15.83 2.68 16.81
CA GLY A 51 -16.57 1.44 16.56
C GLY A 51 -16.09 0.72 15.29
N LEU A 52 -17.05 0.18 14.53
CA LEU A 52 -16.78 -0.54 13.27
C LEU A 52 -16.09 0.35 12.21
N ASP A 53 -16.41 1.66 12.19
CA ASP A 53 -15.79 2.59 11.25
C ASP A 53 -14.28 2.73 11.48
N GLY A 54 -13.82 2.53 12.72
CA GLY A 54 -12.40 2.50 13.08
C GLY A 54 -11.63 1.32 12.47
N LEU A 55 -12.32 0.29 11.98
CA LEU A 55 -11.70 -0.89 11.37
C LEU A 55 -11.48 -0.73 9.86
N ASN A 56 -12.04 0.31 9.25
CA ASN A 56 -11.85 0.61 7.85
C ASN A 56 -10.42 1.10 7.56
N ASP A 57 -9.98 0.86 6.32
CA ASP A 57 -8.79 1.54 5.80
C ASP A 57 -9.08 3.03 5.71
N GLU A 58 -8.24 3.82 6.37
CA GLU A 58 -8.22 5.26 6.12
C GLU A 58 -7.71 5.49 4.69
N PRO A 59 -8.23 6.53 4.00
CA PRO A 59 -7.58 7.02 2.79
C PRO A 59 -6.11 7.18 3.10
N ARG A 60 -5.24 6.55 2.32
CA ARG A 60 -3.81 6.83 2.37
C ARG A 60 -3.61 8.05 1.48
N PRO A 61 -3.57 9.28 2.02
CA PRO A 61 -3.10 10.39 1.21
C PRO A 61 -1.68 9.99 0.80
N GLY A 62 -1.48 9.75 -0.48
CA GLY A 62 -0.12 9.60 -1.01
C GLY A 62 0.69 10.82 -0.60
N GLY A 63 2.02 10.68 -0.59
CA GLY A 63 2.88 11.85 -0.48
C GLY A 63 2.49 12.92 -1.52
N PRO A 64 2.75 14.21 -1.25
CA PRO A 64 2.48 15.25 -2.23
C PRO A 64 3.11 14.88 -3.57
N ARG A 65 2.39 15.14 -4.66
CA ARG A 65 2.88 14.85 -6.01
C ARG A 65 4.17 15.62 -6.23
N ARG A 66 5.25 14.91 -6.58
CA ARG A 66 6.55 15.53 -6.86
C ARG A 66 6.68 15.99 -8.31
N PHE A 67 5.97 15.33 -9.22
CA PHE A 67 6.00 15.61 -10.65
C PHE A 67 4.66 16.17 -11.14
N GLY A 68 4.73 17.18 -12.01
CA GLY A 68 3.62 17.86 -12.66
C GLY A 68 2.82 16.99 -13.62
N HIS A 69 1.93 17.60 -14.42
CA HIS A 69 1.22 16.85 -15.46
C HIS A 69 2.17 16.47 -16.60
N ASP A 70 2.87 17.45 -17.16
CA ASP A 70 3.70 17.27 -18.36
C ASP A 70 4.88 16.33 -18.10
N GLU A 71 5.58 16.48 -16.98
CA GLU A 71 6.66 15.56 -16.57
C GLU A 71 6.17 14.10 -16.48
N ARG A 72 4.95 13.88 -16.00
CA ARG A 72 4.37 12.53 -15.94
C ARG A 72 3.96 12.00 -17.30
N MET A 73 3.49 12.87 -18.19
CA MET A 73 3.18 12.49 -19.57
C MET A 73 4.45 12.15 -20.34
N ALA A 74 5.53 12.92 -20.16
CA ALA A 74 6.84 12.62 -20.73
C ALA A 74 7.40 11.28 -20.21
N MET A 75 7.39 11.07 -18.88
CA MET A 75 7.78 9.79 -18.28
C MET A 75 6.97 8.61 -18.82
N ALA A 76 5.65 8.76 -18.93
CA ALA A 76 4.78 7.72 -19.45
C ALA A 76 5.07 7.43 -20.92
N ALA A 77 5.19 8.46 -21.76
CA ALA A 77 5.51 8.33 -23.18
C ALA A 77 6.86 7.62 -23.38
N ALA A 78 7.90 8.01 -22.64
CA ALA A 78 9.21 7.36 -22.69
C ALA A 78 9.12 5.87 -22.25
N ALA A 79 8.45 5.58 -21.14
CA ALA A 79 8.32 4.22 -20.61
C ALA A 79 7.45 3.29 -21.46
N THR A 80 6.60 3.83 -22.34
CA THR A 80 5.77 3.04 -23.25
C THR A 80 6.21 3.14 -24.72
N SER A 81 7.32 3.81 -24.99
CA SER A 81 7.87 3.89 -26.35
C SER A 81 8.41 2.53 -26.78
N GLU A 82 8.35 2.29 -28.09
CA GLU A 82 8.91 1.10 -28.71
C GLU A 82 10.43 1.04 -28.45
N ARG A 83 10.93 -0.11 -27.98
CA ARG A 83 12.36 -0.38 -27.87
C ARG A 83 12.87 -1.00 -29.17
N ASP A 84 14.17 -0.87 -29.37
CA ASP A 84 14.87 -1.62 -30.40
C ASP A 84 14.66 -3.14 -30.17
N PRO A 85 14.20 -3.89 -31.19
CA PRO A 85 14.05 -5.34 -31.10
C PRO A 85 15.36 -6.08 -30.74
N ASP A 86 16.52 -5.50 -31.04
CA ASP A 86 17.83 -6.07 -30.74
C ASP A 86 18.34 -5.70 -29.33
N ASP A 87 17.53 -4.99 -28.54
CA ASP A 87 17.88 -4.60 -27.17
C ASP A 87 17.96 -5.83 -26.23
N PRO A 88 19.05 -5.99 -25.47
CA PRO A 88 19.21 -7.11 -24.55
C PRO A 88 18.17 -7.14 -23.42
N VAL A 89 17.44 -6.05 -23.16
CA VAL A 89 16.42 -5.98 -22.11
C VAL A 89 15.09 -5.47 -22.64
N ALA A 90 14.05 -6.29 -22.56
CA ALA A 90 12.70 -5.97 -23.03
C ALA A 90 11.94 -4.94 -22.15
N THR A 91 12.53 -4.51 -21.03
CA THR A 91 11.90 -3.60 -20.06
C THR A 91 12.77 -2.38 -19.83
N TRP A 92 12.14 -1.21 -19.76
CA TRP A 92 12.81 0.02 -19.36
C TRP A 92 13.26 -0.06 -17.90
N THR A 93 14.55 0.17 -17.65
CA THR A 93 15.04 0.43 -16.28
C THR A 93 14.84 1.90 -15.92
N TYR A 94 14.79 2.19 -14.62
CA TYR A 94 14.66 3.56 -14.14
C TYR A 94 15.82 4.46 -14.59
N ALA A 95 17.05 3.92 -14.62
CA ALA A 95 18.24 4.67 -15.05
C ALA A 95 18.16 5.06 -16.53
N GLU A 96 17.77 4.12 -17.40
CA GLU A 96 17.60 4.37 -18.84
C GLU A 96 16.50 5.40 -19.11
N LEU A 97 15.35 5.30 -18.42
CA LEU A 97 14.28 6.29 -18.56
C LEU A 97 14.72 7.68 -18.10
N THR A 98 15.47 7.76 -17.00
CA THR A 98 15.95 9.04 -16.51
C THR A 98 16.95 9.66 -17.48
N GLN A 99 17.88 8.86 -18.01
CA GLN A 99 18.84 9.31 -19.02
C GLN A 99 18.13 9.82 -20.27
N ARG A 100 17.18 9.05 -20.80
CA ARG A 100 16.39 9.43 -21.97
C ARG A 100 15.64 10.75 -21.76
N LEU A 101 14.99 10.91 -20.60
CA LEU A 101 14.26 12.14 -20.29
C LEU A 101 15.20 13.35 -20.13
N TRP A 102 16.43 13.15 -19.67
CA TRP A 102 17.44 14.21 -19.65
C TRP A 102 17.97 14.57 -21.04
N ASP A 103 18.05 13.59 -21.94
CA ASP A 103 18.49 13.81 -23.32
C ASP A 103 17.39 14.49 -24.17
N GLU A 104 16.12 14.31 -23.81
CA GLU A 104 14.95 14.86 -24.52
C GLU A 104 14.50 16.26 -24.05
N GLY A 105 14.95 16.72 -22.88
CA GLY A 105 14.76 18.11 -22.39
C GLY A 105 13.63 18.30 -21.37
#